data_AF-A0A031I2G6-F1
#
_entry.id   AF-A0A031I2G6-F1
#
_cell.length_a   1.000
_cell.length_b   1.000
_cell.length_c   1.000
_cell.angle_alpha   90.00
_cell.angle_beta   90.00
_cell.angle_gamma   90.00
#
_symmetry.space_group_name_H-M   'P 1'
#
loop_
_entity.id
_entity.type
_entity.pdbx_description
1 polymer ?
#
loop_
_entity_poly.entity_id
_entity_poly.type
_entity_poly.pdbx_seq_one_letter_code
_entity_poly.pdbx_strand_id
1 'polypeptide(L)'
;MGPLADLTAPALRRPMPHAEPHPRLEHGTGYPYKSIVHTVIETPAYLAAAKEAGMGDVERQAVVDLIAVNPEAGDIMPGCGGARKLRVARPGGGKSGGYRVISYYAGADVPVFLLTVFAKNMKSNLTKAEQQTFSTAVKLLTDSLGVRHGKARI
;
A
#
# COMPACT_ATOMS: atom_id res chain seq x y z
N MET A 1 -17.02 -1.21 67.15
CA MET A 1 -16.91 -0.05 66.25
C MET A 1 -17.03 -0.57 64.82
N GLY A 2 -18.24 -0.49 64.25
CA GLY A 2 -18.56 -0.67 62.82
C GLY A 2 -18.26 -2.02 62.15
N PRO A 3 -19.28 -2.82 61.78
CA PRO A 3 -19.20 -3.90 60.80
C PRO A 3 -19.69 -3.41 59.41
N LEU A 4 -19.17 -3.94 58.30
CA LEU A 4 -19.82 -3.93 56.97
C LEU A 4 -19.04 -4.93 56.08
N ALA A 5 -19.55 -6.16 55.91
CA ALA A 5 -20.49 -6.55 54.85
C ALA A 5 -19.77 -7.04 53.58
N ASP A 6 -19.64 -8.36 53.51
CA ASP A 6 -19.97 -9.25 52.39
C ASP A 6 -19.75 -8.74 50.95
N LEU A 7 -18.87 -9.44 50.23
CA LEU A 7 -18.88 -9.51 48.77
C LEU A 7 -18.62 -10.96 48.36
N THR A 8 -19.67 -11.77 48.40
CA THR A 8 -20.17 -12.60 47.28
C THR A 8 -19.29 -12.61 46.01
N ALA A 9 -18.98 -13.82 45.53
CA ALA A 9 -18.46 -14.10 44.18
C ALA A 9 -19.19 -13.29 43.09
N PRO A 10 -18.53 -12.84 42.00
CA PRO A 10 -18.43 -13.70 40.80
C PRO A 10 -17.27 -13.35 39.82
N ALA A 11 -16.80 -14.32 39.02
CA ALA A 11 -16.41 -14.06 37.63
C ALA A 11 -16.28 -15.37 36.86
N LEU A 12 -17.20 -15.54 35.91
CA LEU A 12 -17.37 -16.67 35.02
C LEU A 12 -16.05 -17.11 34.35
N ARG A 13 -15.78 -18.41 34.38
CA ARG A 13 -15.19 -19.10 33.23
C ARG A 13 -16.13 -18.83 32.06
N ARG A 14 -15.75 -17.98 31.11
CA ARG A 14 -16.49 -17.89 29.85
C ARG A 14 -16.31 -19.24 29.15
N PRO A 15 -17.37 -20.01 28.86
CA PRO A 15 -17.26 -21.09 27.92
C PRO A 15 -16.89 -20.49 26.55
N MET A 16 -15.97 -21.13 25.84
CA MET A 16 -15.75 -20.88 24.42
C MET A 16 -17.10 -21.03 23.73
N PRO A 17 -17.66 -19.97 23.09
CA PRO A 17 -18.87 -20.15 22.33
C PRO A 17 -18.54 -21.16 21.23
N HIS A 18 -19.40 -22.15 21.15
CA HIS A 18 -19.42 -23.22 20.17
C HIS A 18 -18.85 -22.77 18.82
N ALA A 19 -18.01 -23.63 18.23
CA ALA A 19 -17.65 -23.54 16.82
C ALA A 19 -18.95 -23.46 16.02
N GLU A 20 -19.32 -22.25 15.59
CA GLU A 20 -20.41 -22.08 14.65
C GLU A 20 -19.99 -22.78 13.36
N PRO A 21 -20.86 -23.63 12.78
CA PRO A 21 -20.54 -24.33 11.54
C PRO A 21 -20.26 -23.27 10.46
N HIS A 22 -19.04 -23.28 9.92
CA HIS A 22 -18.67 -22.38 8.83
C HIS A 22 -19.72 -22.46 7.71
N PRO A 23 -20.35 -21.34 7.34
CA PRO A 23 -21.36 -21.37 6.30
C PRO A 23 -20.68 -21.76 4.99
N ARG A 24 -21.28 -22.75 4.34
CA ARG A 24 -21.03 -23.12 2.94
C ARG A 24 -20.96 -21.83 2.11
N LEU A 25 -19.92 -21.70 1.30
CA LEU A 25 -19.60 -20.50 0.50
C LEU A 25 -20.62 -20.28 -0.63
N GLU A 26 -21.84 -19.91 -0.25
CA GLU A 26 -22.85 -19.42 -1.18
C GLU A 26 -22.35 -18.07 -1.73
N HIS A 27 -22.12 -18.04 -3.04
CA HIS A 27 -21.66 -16.86 -3.75
C HIS A 27 -22.74 -15.77 -3.66
N GLY A 28 -22.51 -14.74 -2.84
CA GLY A 28 -23.30 -13.50 -2.86
C GLY A 28 -23.95 -13.13 -1.53
N THR A 29 -23.18 -12.70 -0.54
CA THR A 29 -23.64 -11.78 0.52
C THR A 29 -22.46 -10.92 1.00
N GLY A 30 -22.71 -9.62 1.23
CA GLY A 30 -21.71 -8.62 1.58
C GLY A 30 -21.11 -8.81 2.96
N TYR A 31 -20.03 -9.60 3.05
CA TYR A 31 -19.11 -9.59 4.18
C TYR A 31 -18.00 -8.55 3.94
N PRO A 32 -17.75 -7.61 4.87
CA PRO A 32 -16.75 -6.57 4.73
C PRO A 32 -15.36 -7.15 4.98
N TYR A 33 -14.89 -8.06 4.13
CA TYR A 33 -13.46 -8.35 4.02
C TYR A 33 -12.80 -7.17 3.32
N LYS A 34 -12.77 -6.03 4.00
CA LYS A 34 -11.89 -4.94 3.64
C LYS A 34 -10.48 -5.48 3.85
N SER A 35 -9.81 -5.87 2.76
CA SER A 35 -8.46 -6.37 2.87
C SER A 35 -7.63 -5.30 3.58
N ILE A 36 -7.05 -5.68 4.72
CA ILE A 36 -6.24 -4.75 5.53
C ILE A 36 -4.97 -4.37 4.77
N VAL A 37 -4.60 -5.16 3.75
CA VAL A 37 -3.46 -4.96 2.87
C VAL A 37 -3.87 -5.02 1.41
N HIS A 38 -3.17 -4.27 0.57
CA HIS A 38 -3.34 -4.27 -0.88
C HIS A 38 -2.25 -5.13 -1.54
N THR A 39 -2.62 -5.82 -2.61
CA THR A 39 -1.65 -6.49 -3.47
C THR A 39 -0.76 -5.45 -4.15
N VAL A 40 0.55 -5.63 -4.06
CA VAL A 40 1.54 -4.75 -4.70
C VAL A 40 2.16 -5.48 -5.89
N ILE A 41 2.20 -4.82 -7.04
CA ILE A 41 2.81 -5.32 -8.27
C ILE A 41 4.09 -4.55 -8.53
N GLU A 42 5.21 -5.27 -8.55
CA GLU A 42 6.50 -4.75 -8.97
C GLU A 42 6.61 -4.79 -10.49
N THR A 43 6.70 -3.62 -11.13
CA THR A 43 6.86 -3.58 -12.59
C THR A 43 8.31 -3.91 -13.00
N PRO A 44 8.53 -4.43 -14.23
CA PRO A 44 9.89 -4.64 -14.73
C PRO A 44 10.76 -3.38 -14.70
N ALA A 45 10.15 -2.21 -14.95
CA ALA A 45 10.82 -0.91 -14.87
C ALA A 45 11.26 -0.57 -13.43
N TYR A 46 10.44 -0.92 -12.43
CA TYR A 46 10.82 -0.78 -11.03
C TYR A 46 11.98 -1.70 -10.65
N LEU A 47 11.94 -2.98 -11.06
CA LEU A 47 13.02 -3.93 -10.76
C LEU A 47 14.36 -3.50 -11.38
N ALA A 48 14.34 -3.01 -12.62
CA ALA A 48 15.52 -2.46 -13.28
C ALA A 48 16.06 -1.23 -12.54
N ALA A 49 15.19 -0.28 -12.20
CA ALA A 49 15.56 0.93 -11.45
C ALA A 49 16.06 0.63 -10.03
N ALA A 50 15.49 -0.39 -9.37
CA ALA A 50 15.92 -0.84 -8.05
C ALA A 50 17.35 -1.40 -8.10
N LYS A 51 17.66 -2.19 -9.13
CA LYS A 51 19.01 -2.71 -9.38
C LYS A 51 20.01 -1.58 -9.63
N GLU A 52 19.65 -0.60 -10.47
CA GLU A 52 20.50 0.58 -10.74
C GLU A 52 20.71 1.45 -9.49
N ALA A 53 19.69 1.57 -8.64
CA ALA A 53 19.78 2.30 -7.38
C ALA A 53 20.55 1.55 -6.28
N GLY A 54 20.99 0.31 -6.55
CA GLY A 54 21.64 -0.56 -5.57
C GLY A 54 20.71 -0.90 -4.40
N MET A 55 19.42 -1.09 -4.68
CA MET A 55 18.43 -1.52 -3.70
C MET A 55 18.45 -3.05 -3.57
N GLY A 56 18.79 -3.52 -2.38
CA GLY A 56 18.77 -4.96 -2.06
C GLY A 56 17.35 -5.49 -1.87
N ASP A 57 17.21 -6.82 -1.83
CA ASP A 57 15.90 -7.47 -1.72
C ASP A 57 15.17 -7.14 -0.42
N VAL A 58 15.90 -7.01 0.70
CA VAL A 58 15.33 -6.61 1.99
C VAL A 58 14.75 -5.19 1.94
N GLU A 59 15.44 -4.28 1.26
CA GLU A 59 15.00 -2.89 1.11
C GLU A 59 13.78 -2.80 0.18
N ARG A 60 13.78 -3.58 -0.91
CA ARG A 60 12.61 -3.73 -1.79
C ARG A 60 11.41 -4.28 -1.04
N GLN A 61 11.60 -5.35 -0.26
CA GLN A 61 10.51 -5.96 0.50
C GLN A 61 9.92 -4.96 1.51
N ALA A 62 10.76 -4.17 2.18
CA ALA A 62 10.28 -3.12 3.09
C ALA A 62 9.44 -2.05 2.37
N VAL A 63 9.76 -1.71 1.12
CA VAL A 63 8.92 -0.82 0.29
C VAL A 63 7.57 -1.46 -0.02
N VAL A 64 7.58 -2.74 -0.41
CA VAL A 64 6.37 -3.51 -0.72
C VAL A 64 5.46 -3.59 0.50
N ASP A 65 6.00 -3.95 1.66
CA ASP A 65 5.24 -4.09 2.90
C ASP A 65 4.59 -2.76 3.32
N LEU A 66 5.34 -1.66 3.22
CA LEU A 66 4.85 -0.32 3.55
C LEU A 66 3.69 0.08 2.63
N ILE A 67 3.80 -0.16 1.33
CA ILE A 67 2.79 0.23 0.35
C ILE A 67 1.58 -0.71 0.39
N ALA A 68 1.79 -1.99 0.70
CA ALA A 68 0.69 -2.94 0.91
C ALA A 68 -0.22 -2.48 2.05
N VAL A 69 0.35 -1.97 3.15
CA VAL A 69 -0.41 -1.46 4.29
C VAL A 69 -1.01 -0.08 4.01
N ASN A 70 -0.29 0.79 3.31
CA ASN A 70 -0.75 2.14 2.99
C ASN A 70 -0.56 2.46 1.49
N PRO A 71 -1.53 2.10 0.63
CA PRO A 71 -1.43 2.30 -0.82
C PRO A 71 -1.44 3.78 -1.22
N GLU A 72 -1.99 4.65 -0.37
CA GLU A 72 -2.07 6.10 -0.60
C GLU A 72 -0.83 6.84 -0.11
N ALA A 73 0.17 6.13 0.43
CA ALA A 73 1.39 6.72 0.94
C ALA A 73 2.14 7.53 -0.13
N GLY A 74 2.55 8.73 0.25
CA GLY A 74 3.29 9.66 -0.60
C GLY A 74 2.43 10.75 -1.22
N ASP A 75 3.11 11.70 -1.85
CA ASP A 75 2.49 12.89 -2.41
C ASP A 75 2.05 12.65 -3.86
N ILE A 76 0.81 13.02 -4.21
CA ILE A 76 0.35 12.97 -5.61
C ILE A 76 1.25 13.88 -6.46
N MET A 77 1.69 13.37 -7.61
CA MET A 77 2.51 14.08 -8.58
C MET A 77 1.61 14.71 -9.65
N PRO A 78 1.41 16.04 -9.64
CA PRO A 78 0.58 16.70 -10.65
C PRO A 78 1.13 16.44 -12.06
N GLY A 79 0.23 16.22 -13.02
CA GLY A 79 0.60 15.94 -14.41
C GLY A 79 1.04 14.49 -14.70
N CYS A 80 1.18 13.64 -13.69
CA CYS A 80 1.63 12.24 -13.85
C CYS A 80 0.48 11.22 -13.80
N GLY A 81 -0.75 11.63 -14.12
CA GLY A 81 -1.91 10.72 -14.16
C GLY A 81 -2.37 10.17 -12.80
N GLY A 82 -1.95 10.77 -11.67
CA GLY A 82 -2.30 10.30 -10.33
C GLY A 82 -1.22 9.41 -9.68
N ALA A 83 -0.04 9.26 -10.30
CA ALA A 83 1.12 8.65 -9.65
C ALA A 83 1.50 9.41 -8.36
N ARG A 84 2.01 8.67 -7.37
CA ARG A 84 2.38 9.16 -6.05
C ARG A 84 3.87 8.99 -5.81
N LYS A 85 4.48 9.95 -5.11
CA LYS A 85 5.90 9.97 -4.76
C LYS A 85 6.07 9.73 -3.27
N LEU A 86 6.69 8.61 -2.92
CA LEU A 86 6.99 8.26 -1.54
C LEU A 86 8.49 8.37 -1.26
N ARG A 87 8.85 8.95 -0.11
CA ARG A 87 10.23 8.94 0.41
C ARG A 87 10.37 7.77 1.37
N VAL A 88 11.26 6.84 1.07
CA VAL A 88 11.52 5.65 1.91
C VAL A 88 12.92 5.74 2.48
N ALA A 89 13.03 5.64 3.81
CA ALA A 89 14.33 5.55 4.47
C ALA A 89 14.89 4.13 4.34
N ARG A 90 16.22 3.99 4.21
CA ARG A 90 16.86 2.67 4.22
C ARG A 90 16.77 2.06 5.62
N PRO A 91 16.31 0.80 5.78
CA PRO A 91 16.41 0.10 7.05
C PRO A 91 17.88 -0.13 7.41
N GLY A 92 18.30 0.29 8.61
CA GLY A 92 19.65 0.07 9.14
C GLY A 92 20.78 0.95 8.58
N GLY A 93 20.49 1.91 7.69
CA GLY A 93 21.50 2.77 7.08
C GLY A 93 21.71 4.08 7.84
N GLY A 94 22.96 4.41 8.19
CA GLY A 94 23.38 5.75 8.63
C GLY A 94 23.14 6.85 7.57
N LYS A 95 23.65 8.06 7.81
CA LYS A 95 23.33 9.37 7.17
C LYS A 95 23.29 9.51 5.62
N SER A 96 23.34 8.46 4.81
CA SER A 96 23.44 8.56 3.35
C SER A 96 22.46 7.66 2.58
N GLY A 97 21.23 8.14 2.41
CA GLY A 97 20.51 7.98 1.13
C GLY A 97 19.26 7.09 1.15
N GLY A 98 18.12 7.64 1.53
CA GLY A 98 16.81 7.02 1.26
C GLY A 98 16.47 6.95 -0.24
N TYR A 99 15.42 6.20 -0.55
CA TYR A 99 14.86 6.02 -1.89
C TYR A 99 13.65 6.92 -2.10
N ARG A 100 13.38 7.25 -3.37
CA ARG A 100 12.13 7.86 -3.82
C ARG A 100 11.42 6.87 -4.71
N VAL A 101 10.33 6.32 -4.20
CA VAL A 101 9.53 5.32 -4.89
C VAL A 101 8.36 6.03 -5.55
N ILE A 102 8.06 5.70 -6.80
CA ILE A 102 6.85 6.14 -7.48
C ILE A 102 5.87 4.97 -7.54
N SER A 103 4.69 5.16 -6.98
CA SER A 103 3.60 4.19 -6.97
C SER A 103 2.37 4.73 -7.71
N TYR A 104 1.49 3.83 -8.13
CA TYR A 104 0.18 4.16 -8.66
C TYR A 104 -0.89 3.30 -8.01
N TYR A 105 -1.93 3.94 -7.49
CA TYR A 105 -3.06 3.31 -6.83
C TYR A 105 -4.36 3.88 -7.43
N ALA A 106 -5.16 3.01 -8.05
CA ALA A 106 -6.37 3.40 -8.78
C ALA A 106 -7.67 3.22 -7.96
N GLY A 107 -7.64 2.45 -6.87
CA GLY A 107 -8.80 2.16 -6.04
C GLY A 107 -8.66 0.82 -5.29
N ALA A 108 -9.57 0.57 -4.34
CA ALA A 108 -9.47 -0.57 -3.43
C ALA A 108 -9.52 -1.94 -4.13
N ASP A 109 -10.20 -2.02 -5.28
CA ASP A 109 -10.33 -3.24 -6.07
C ASP A 109 -9.14 -3.46 -7.02
N VAL A 110 -8.15 -2.56 -7.00
CA VAL A 110 -7.02 -2.54 -7.93
C VAL A 110 -5.71 -2.67 -7.16
N PRO A 111 -4.77 -3.53 -7.60
CA PRO A 111 -3.46 -3.61 -6.99
C PRO A 111 -2.70 -2.27 -7.09
N VAL A 112 -1.78 -2.06 -6.17
CA VAL A 112 -0.85 -0.93 -6.23
C VAL A 112 0.31 -1.28 -7.13
N PHE A 113 0.63 -0.42 -8.09
CA PHE A 113 1.74 -0.62 -9.02
C PHE A 113 2.96 0.18 -8.57
N LEU A 114 4.09 -0.49 -8.41
CA LEU A 114 5.38 0.15 -8.25
C LEU A 114 5.96 0.47 -9.63
N LEU A 115 6.02 1.75 -9.98
CA LEU A 115 6.41 2.19 -11.33
C LEU A 115 7.92 2.35 -11.46
N THR A 116 8.57 2.99 -10.50
CA THR A 116 10.03 3.20 -10.53
C THR A 116 10.57 3.61 -9.16
N VAL A 117 11.90 3.64 -9.02
CA VAL A 117 12.59 4.11 -7.82
C VAL A 117 13.84 4.91 -8.17
N PHE A 118 14.11 5.97 -7.39
CA PHE A 118 15.31 6.80 -7.52
C PHE A 118 16.09 6.85 -6.20
N ALA A 119 17.41 6.73 -6.26
CA ALA A 119 18.26 7.09 -5.13
C ALA A 119 18.25 8.61 -4.87
N LYS A 120 18.52 9.05 -3.62
CA LYS A 120 18.49 10.45 -3.17
C LYS A 120 19.15 11.47 -4.12
N ASN A 121 20.16 11.06 -4.90
CA ASN A 121 20.96 11.92 -5.76
C ASN A 121 20.66 11.85 -7.27
N MET A 122 19.68 11.06 -7.69
CA MET A 122 19.49 10.78 -9.13
C MET A 122 18.64 11.83 -9.85
N LYS A 123 17.51 12.27 -9.28
CA LYS A 123 16.60 13.25 -9.92
C LYS A 123 15.82 14.05 -8.88
N SER A 124 15.99 15.36 -8.88
CA SER A 124 15.28 16.29 -7.98
C SER A 124 13.93 16.72 -8.56
N ASN A 125 13.84 16.88 -9.89
CA ASN A 125 12.63 17.33 -10.58
C ASN A 125 12.37 16.49 -11.83
N LEU A 126 11.10 16.14 -12.10
CA LEU A 126 10.73 15.46 -13.35
C LEU A 126 10.55 16.48 -14.47
N THR A 127 11.14 16.21 -15.62
CA THR A 127 10.88 16.95 -16.85
C THR A 127 9.43 16.73 -17.33
N LYS A 128 8.90 17.65 -18.13
CA LYS A 128 7.55 17.49 -18.72
C LYS A 128 7.42 16.19 -19.54
N ALA A 129 8.50 15.79 -20.23
CA ALA A 129 8.54 14.55 -20.97
C ALA A 129 8.38 13.33 -20.06
N GLU A 130 9.08 13.29 -18.93
CA GLU A 130 8.96 12.19 -17.96
C GLU A 130 7.56 12.14 -17.32
N GLN A 131 6.99 13.30 -16.97
CA GLN A 131 5.61 13.38 -16.47
C GLN A 131 4.62 12.81 -17.47
N GLN A 132 4.80 13.15 -18.76
CA GLN A 132 3.97 12.60 -19.84
C GLN A 132 4.14 11.10 -19.99
N THR A 133 5.36 10.57 -19.86
CA THR A 133 5.61 9.11 -19.87
C THR A 133 4.85 8.42 -18.74
N PHE A 134 4.91 8.95 -17.51
CA PHE A 134 4.13 8.39 -16.39
C PHE A 134 2.63 8.48 -16.65
N SER A 135 2.14 9.62 -17.13
CA SER A 135 0.73 9.81 -17.48
C SER A 135 0.26 8.79 -18.52
N THR A 136 1.04 8.55 -19.57
CA THR A 136 0.75 7.55 -20.61
C THR A 136 0.78 6.13 -20.03
N ALA A 137 1.78 5.79 -19.23
CA ALA A 137 1.87 4.47 -18.60
C ALA A 137 0.68 4.20 -17.67
N VAL A 138 0.28 5.19 -16.87
CA VAL A 138 -0.89 5.09 -15.98
C VAL A 138 -2.19 4.93 -16.77
N LYS A 139 -2.35 5.65 -17.89
CA LYS A 139 -3.51 5.46 -18.77
C LYS A 139 -3.57 4.02 -19.31
N LEU A 140 -2.46 3.49 -19.81
CA LEU A 140 -2.39 2.11 -20.29
C LEU A 140 -2.70 1.09 -19.19
N LEU A 141 -2.24 1.31 -17.96
CA LEU A 141 -2.58 0.46 -16.82
C LEU A 141 -4.09 0.53 -16.52
N THR A 142 -4.65 1.74 -16.52
CA THR A 142 -6.09 1.96 -16.27
C THR A 142 -6.95 1.27 -17.33
N ASP A 143 -6.59 1.44 -18.61
CA ASP A 143 -7.31 0.87 -19.74
C ASP A 143 -7.26 -0.67 -19.72
N SER A 144 -6.08 -1.24 -19.43
CA SER A 144 -5.91 -2.70 -19.41
C SER A 144 -6.60 -3.38 -18.22
N LEU A 145 -6.75 -2.68 -17.09
CA LEU A 145 -7.44 -3.20 -15.90
C LEU A 145 -8.97 -2.99 -15.98
N GLY A 146 -9.48 -2.30 -17.01
CA GLY A 146 -10.91 -1.99 -17.14
C GLY A 146 -11.44 -1.07 -16.04
N VAL A 147 -10.55 -0.45 -15.27
CA VAL A 147 -10.88 0.42 -14.15
C VAL A 147 -11.32 1.74 -14.74
N ARG A 148 -12.63 1.97 -14.81
CA ARG A 148 -13.14 3.29 -15.20
C ARG A 148 -12.67 4.26 -14.13
N HIS A 149 -11.80 5.20 -14.52
CA HIS A 149 -11.30 6.27 -13.66
C HIS A 149 -12.50 6.88 -12.91
N GLY A 150 -12.65 6.52 -11.64
CA GLY A 150 -13.63 7.15 -10.77
C GLY A 150 -13.23 8.61 -10.71
N LYS A 151 -13.97 9.47 -11.42
CA LYS A 151 -13.81 10.93 -11.38
C LYS A 151 -13.60 11.31 -9.91
N ALA A 152 -12.38 11.72 -9.57
CA ALA A 152 -12.17 12.50 -8.37
C ALA A 152 -13.06 13.73 -8.54
N ARG A 153 -14.17 13.78 -7.80
CA ARG A 153 -14.93 15.01 -7.63
C ARG A 153 -14.00 16.01 -6.97
N ILE A 154 -13.60 16.99 -7.75
CA ILE A 154 -13.13 18.31 -7.32
C ILE A 154 -14.01 19.32 -8.04
#